data_AF-A0A7S0XU06-F1
#
_entry.id   AF-A0A7S0XU06-F1
#
_cell.length_a   1.000
_cell.length_b   1.000
_cell.length_c   1.000
_cell.angle_alpha   90.00
_cell.angle_beta   90.00
_cell.angle_gamma   90.00
#
_symmetry.space_group_name_H-M   'P 1'
#
loop_
_entity.id
_entity.type
_entity.pdbx_description
1 polymer ?
#
loop_
_entity_poly.entity_id
_entity_poly.type
_entity_poly.pdbx_seq_one_letter_code
_entity_poly.pdbx_strand_id
1 'polypeptide(L)'
;ASPAVTPTGDLIVSSSSPPLLRRLTASGVEVWSFCANPEYASGDCTGGPVASSPVYTPSGQVVAGGAGGVVFSVAFDTSIETWRYHVGDSSLVSTPLIASDGVVLVG
;
A
#
# COMPACT_ATOMS: atom_id res chain seq x y z
N ALA A 1 4.91 -10.21 -1.50
CA ALA A 1 5.17 -8.95 -0.78
C ALA A 1 5.94 -9.22 0.52
N SER A 2 6.91 -8.37 0.83
CA SER A 2 7.59 -8.32 2.14
C SER A 2 7.06 -7.14 2.95
N PRO A 3 7.07 -7.19 4.30
CA PRO A 3 6.72 -6.03 5.12
C PRO A 3 7.76 -4.91 5.01
N ALA A 4 7.35 -3.68 5.30
CA ALA A 4 8.24 -2.54 5.51
C ALA A 4 8.26 -2.12 6.97
N VAL A 5 9.38 -1.52 7.41
CA VAL A 5 9.57 -1.04 8.78
C VAL A 5 9.80 0.47 8.71
N THR A 6 9.10 1.22 9.56
CA THR A 6 9.31 2.68 9.69
C THR A 6 10.47 3.00 10.64
N PRO A 7 11.02 4.23 10.61
CA PRO A 7 12.07 4.64 11.56
C PRO A 7 11.68 4.53 13.04
N THR A 8 10.37 4.59 13.34
CA THR A 8 9.85 4.45 14.70
C THR A 8 9.59 2.99 15.11
N GLY A 9 9.81 2.03 14.20
CA GLY A 9 9.67 0.59 14.47
C GLY A 9 8.30 -0.01 14.15
N ASP A 10 7.36 0.78 13.64
CA ASP A 10 6.07 0.26 13.18
C ASP A 10 6.25 -0.54 11.88
N LEU A 11 5.44 -1.60 11.75
CA LEU A 11 5.42 -2.50 10.61
C LEU A 11 4.29 -2.12 9.64
N ILE A 12 4.60 -2.12 8.36
CA ILE A 12 3.62 -2.00 7.27
C ILE A 12 3.55 -3.31 6.53
N VAL A 13 2.34 -3.85 6.38
CA VAL A 13 2.10 -5.18 5.81
C VAL A 13 0.98 -5.15 4.78
N SER A 14 1.20 -5.79 3.65
CA SER A 14 0.18 -6.01 2.61
C SER A 14 -0.38 -7.43 2.69
N SER A 15 -1.69 -7.60 2.51
CA SER A 15 -2.35 -8.91 2.38
C SER A 15 -3.06 -9.08 1.04
N SER A 16 -3.28 -10.34 0.65
CA SER A 16 -3.89 -10.69 -0.64
C SER A 16 -5.39 -10.93 -0.57
N SER A 17 -5.90 -11.45 0.56
CA SER A 17 -7.33 -11.72 0.75
C SER A 17 -7.69 -11.60 2.25
N PRO A 18 -8.31 -10.49 2.68
CA PRO A 18 -8.67 -9.30 1.89
C PRO A 18 -7.44 -8.50 1.39
N PRO A 19 -7.58 -7.66 0.35
CA PRO A 19 -6.49 -6.86 -0.21
C PRO A 19 -6.21 -5.61 0.66
N LEU A 20 -5.67 -5.84 1.85
CA LEU A 20 -5.44 -4.79 2.84
C LEU A 20 -3.98 -4.34 2.85
N LEU A 21 -3.80 -3.06 3.16
CA LEU A 21 -2.56 -2.51 3.70
C LEU A 21 -2.78 -2.24 5.19
N ARG A 22 -1.85 -2.64 6.04
CA ARG A 22 -1.96 -2.53 7.50
C ARG A 22 -0.74 -1.85 8.09
N ARG A 23 -0.98 -1.05 9.13
CA ARG A 23 0.05 -0.60 10.08
C ARG A 23 -0.10 -1.37 11.38
N LEU A 24 0.99 -1.96 11.84
CA LEU A 24 1.11 -2.57 13.16
C LEU A 24 2.16 -1.82 13.96
N THR A 25 1.97 -1.69 15.26
CA THR A 25 3.04 -1.25 16.17
C THR A 25 4.19 -2.27 16.20
N ALA A 26 5.34 -1.88 16.76
CA ALA A 26 6.45 -2.80 17.01
C ALA A 26 6.05 -4.02 17.88
N SER A 27 4.98 -3.92 18.68
CA SER A 27 4.42 -5.00 19.48
C SER A 27 3.38 -5.86 18.74
N GLY A 28 3.11 -5.58 17.46
CA GLY A 28 2.17 -6.33 16.63
C GLY A 28 0.69 -5.91 16.78
N VAL A 29 0.41 -4.77 17.41
CA VAL A 29 -0.96 -4.25 17.54
C VAL A 29 -1.36 -3.51 16.27
N GLU A 30 -2.48 -3.88 15.65
CA GLU A 30 -2.99 -3.15 14.48
C GLU A 30 -3.44 -1.74 14.87
N VAL A 31 -2.87 -0.74 14.18
CA VAL A 31 -3.23 0.68 14.32
C VAL A 31 -4.33 1.02 13.33
N TRP A 32 -4.15 0.61 12.06
CA TRP A 32 -5.15 0.77 11.02
C TRP A 32 -4.98 -0.29 9.93
N SER A 33 -6.09 -0.52 9.21
CA SER A 33 -6.14 -1.19 7.92
C SER A 33 -6.75 -0.26 6.87
N PHE A 34 -6.25 -0.37 5.64
CA PHE A 34 -6.73 0.35 4.47
C PHE A 34 -7.10 -0.66 3.39
N CYS A 35 -8.30 -0.52 2.84
CA CYS A 35 -8.71 -1.32 1.69
C CYS A 35 -8.06 -0.80 0.43
N ALA A 36 -7.01 -1.47 -0.03
CA ALA A 36 -6.25 -1.04 -1.19
C ALA A 36 -7.04 -1.17 -2.50
N ASN A 37 -7.86 -2.20 -2.60
CA ASN A 37 -8.63 -2.49 -3.80
C ASN A 37 -10.11 -2.71 -3.44
N PRO A 38 -10.86 -1.63 -3.19
CA PRO A 38 -12.30 -1.75 -3.02
C PRO A 38 -12.92 -2.14 -4.36
N GLU A 39 -13.86 -3.08 -4.33
CA GLU A 39 -14.68 -3.36 -5.50
C GLU A 39 -15.62 -2.18 -5.74
N TYR A 40 -15.42 -1.48 -6.87
CA TYR A 40 -16.07 -0.18 -7.17
C TYR A 40 -17.60 -0.20 -7.03
N ALA A 41 -18.25 -1.36 -7.21
CA ALA A 41 -19.70 -1.48 -7.17
C ALA A 41 -20.27 -1.72 -5.75
N SER A 42 -19.55 -2.45 -4.89
CA SER A 42 -20.03 -2.86 -3.56
C SER A 42 -19.49 -1.99 -2.43
N GLY A 43 -18.33 -1.35 -2.64
CA GLY A 43 -17.59 -0.71 -1.55
C GLY A 43 -16.93 -1.71 -0.59
N ASP A 44 -17.08 -3.00 -0.87
CA ASP A 44 -16.45 -4.07 -0.09
C ASP A 44 -14.97 -4.20 -0.46
N CYS A 45 -14.19 -4.67 0.51
CA CYS A 45 -12.77 -4.96 0.30
C CYS A 45 -12.55 -6.35 -0.31
N THR A 46 -13.10 -6.53 -1.50
CA THR A 46 -13.15 -7.80 -2.24
C THR A 46 -12.43 -7.73 -3.58
N GLY A 47 -11.82 -6.59 -3.91
CA GLY A 47 -11.01 -6.44 -5.12
C GLY A 47 -9.76 -7.32 -5.11
N GLY A 48 -8.91 -7.12 -6.11
CA GLY A 48 -7.73 -7.97 -6.27
C GLY A 48 -6.58 -7.63 -5.31
N PRO A 49 -5.62 -8.56 -5.12
CA PRO A 49 -4.60 -8.52 -4.07
C PRO A 49 -3.64 -7.32 -4.15
N VAL A 50 -3.10 -6.92 -3.00
CA VAL A 50 -1.87 -6.10 -2.91
C VAL A 50 -0.67 -7.05 -2.94
N ALA A 51 -0.11 -7.24 -4.13
CA ALA A 51 0.94 -8.24 -4.35
C ALA A 51 2.37 -7.69 -4.18
N SER A 52 2.53 -6.37 -4.32
CA SER A 52 3.80 -5.66 -4.13
C SER A 52 4.17 -5.50 -2.66
N SER A 53 5.47 -5.28 -2.39
CA SER A 53 5.90 -4.85 -1.05
C SER A 53 5.60 -3.35 -0.89
N PRO A 54 4.98 -2.93 0.24
CA PRO A 54 4.75 -1.51 0.50
C PRO A 54 6.07 -0.79 0.82
N VAL A 55 6.12 0.52 0.56
CA VAL A 55 7.27 1.38 0.87
C VAL A 55 6.81 2.58 1.70
N TYR A 56 7.48 2.83 2.82
CA TYR A 56 7.30 4.03 3.62
C TYR A 56 8.23 5.15 3.11
N THR A 57 7.66 6.31 2.80
CA THR A 57 8.41 7.46 2.28
C THR A 57 8.88 8.39 3.41
N PRO A 58 9.94 9.19 3.19
CA PRO A 58 10.33 10.25 4.13
C PRO A 58 9.24 11.32 4.35
N SER A 59 8.29 11.46 3.42
CA SER A 59 7.16 12.38 3.52
C SER A 59 5.97 11.82 4.31
N GLY A 60 6.11 10.64 4.93
CA GLY A 60 5.04 10.04 5.75
C GLY A 60 3.94 9.37 4.93
N GLN A 61 4.25 8.94 3.71
CA GLN A 61 3.34 8.18 2.87
C GLN A 61 3.72 6.70 2.87
N VAL A 62 2.74 5.84 2.64
CA VAL A 62 2.96 4.43 2.29
C VAL A 62 2.49 4.23 0.86
N VAL A 63 3.36 3.71 0.01
CA VAL A 63 3.09 3.46 -1.41
C VAL A 63 3.11 1.96 -1.68
N ALA A 64 2.12 1.46 -2.42
CA ALA A 64 2.06 0.08 -2.85
C ALA A 64 1.32 -0.07 -4.18
N GLY A 65 1.65 -1.14 -4.89
CA GLY A 65 0.94 -1.61 -6.07
C GLY A 65 0.04 -2.83 -5.80
N GLY A 66 -1.03 -2.95 -6.57
CA GLY A 66 -2.00 -4.02 -6.46
C GLY A 66 -2.51 -4.54 -7.79
N ALA A 67 -3.50 -5.42 -7.70
CA ALA A 67 -4.17 -5.99 -8.87
C ALA A 67 -4.89 -4.93 -9.72
N GLY A 68 -4.99 -5.19 -11.02
CA GLY A 68 -5.57 -4.25 -11.99
C GLY A 68 -4.66 -3.05 -12.27
N GLY A 69 -3.34 -3.23 -12.13
CA GLY A 69 -2.33 -2.22 -12.47
C GLY A 69 -2.42 -0.92 -11.67
N VAL A 70 -2.95 -0.98 -10.45
CA VAL A 70 -3.08 0.17 -9.58
C VAL A 70 -1.80 0.36 -8.77
N VAL A 71 -1.30 1.59 -8.71
CA VAL A 71 -0.41 2.07 -7.65
C VAL A 71 -1.13 3.15 -6.85
N PHE A 72 -1.03 3.09 -5.53
CA PHE A 72 -1.72 4.01 -4.64
C PHE A 72 -0.80 4.44 -3.51
N SER A 73 -1.16 5.55 -2.87
CA SER A 73 -0.50 6.06 -1.69
C SER A 73 -1.51 6.36 -0.59
N VAL A 74 -1.12 6.06 0.64
CA VAL A 74 -1.89 6.42 1.83
C VAL A 74 -1.01 7.20 2.80
N ALA A 75 -1.62 8.15 3.52
CA ALA A 75 -0.96 8.83 4.61
C ALA A 75 -0.79 7.86 5.79
N PHE A 76 0.46 7.73 6.28
CA PHE A 76 0.83 6.74 7.30
C PHE A 76 0.10 6.94 8.64
N ASP A 77 -0.25 8.17 8.99
CA ASP A 77 -0.87 8.48 10.28
C ASP A 77 -2.40 8.41 10.26
N THR A 78 -3.02 8.64 9.11
CA THR A 78 -4.48 8.78 9.01
C THR A 78 -5.16 7.68 8.21
N SER A 79 -4.40 6.80 7.55
CA SER A 79 -4.86 5.80 6.58
C SER A 79 -5.67 6.35 5.40
N ILE A 80 -5.64 7.68 5.18
CA ILE A 80 -6.33 8.33 4.07
C ILE A 80 -5.52 8.14 2.78
N GLU A 81 -6.19 7.69 1.71
CA GLU A 81 -5.61 7.66 0.37
C GLU A 81 -5.27 9.08 -0.09
N THR A 82 -4.00 9.31 -0.42
CA THR A 82 -3.51 10.62 -0.89
C THR A 82 -3.62 10.71 -2.41
N TRP A 83 -3.40 9.61 -3.11
CA TRP A 83 -3.57 9.49 -4.55
C TRP A 83 -3.63 8.03 -5.01
N ARG A 84 -4.14 7.83 -6.23
CA ARG A 84 -4.19 6.56 -6.94
C ARG A 84 -3.91 6.77 -8.42
N TYR A 85 -3.17 5.87 -9.02
CA TYR A 85 -2.83 5.90 -10.43
C TYR A 85 -2.96 4.51 -11.06
N HIS A 86 -3.53 4.47 -12.27
CA HIS A 86 -3.70 3.24 -13.07
C HIS A 86 -2.60 3.18 -14.12
N VAL A 87 -1.69 2.22 -13.97
CA VAL A 87 -0.56 1.98 -14.88
C VAL A 87 -1.00 1.14 -16.09
N GLY A 88 -2.07 0.34 -15.95
CA GLY A 88 -2.65 -0.50 -16.98
C GLY A 88 -3.57 -1.56 -16.38
N ASP A 89 -3.92 -2.59 -17.16
CA ASP A 89 -4.89 -3.60 -16.72
C ASP A 89 -4.23 -4.79 -15.99
N SER A 90 -2.90 -4.94 -16.06
CA SER A 90 -2.16 -6.03 -15.45
C SER A 90 -1.77 -5.76 -14.01
N SER A 91 -1.85 -6.76 -13.13
CA SER A 91 -1.44 -6.64 -11.72
C SER A 91 -0.01 -6.10 -11.55
N LEU A 92 0.15 -5.07 -10.71
CA LEU A 92 1.45 -4.54 -10.35
C LEU A 92 2.03 -5.34 -9.17
N VAL A 93 2.96 -6.26 -9.49
CA VAL A 93 3.61 -7.14 -8.50
C VAL A 93 4.99 -6.64 -8.10
N SER A 94 5.55 -5.66 -8.81
CA SER A 94 6.84 -5.06 -8.52
C SER A 94 6.81 -4.24 -7.23
N THR A 95 7.95 -4.17 -6.54
CA THR A 95 8.08 -3.29 -5.38
C THR A 95 8.37 -1.86 -5.85
N PRO A 96 7.58 -0.86 -5.45
CA PRO A 96 7.85 0.54 -5.80
C PRO A 96 9.24 0.99 -5.33
N LEU A 97 9.83 1.94 -6.04
CA LEU A 97 11.04 2.65 -5.62
C LEU A 97 10.70 4.12 -5.41
N ILE A 98 11.20 4.69 -4.30
CA ILE A 98 11.05 6.11 -4.00
C ILE A 98 12.41 6.77 -4.21
N ALA A 99 12.50 7.63 -5.22
CA ALA A 99 13.69 8.42 -5.48
C ALA A 99 13.87 9.51 -4.40
N SER A 100 15.09 10.06 -4.31
CA SER A 100 15.44 11.07 -3.29
C SER A 100 14.64 12.37 -3.40
N ASP A 101 14.12 12.67 -4.58
CA ASP A 101 13.25 13.82 -4.87
C ASP A 101 11.75 13.50 -4.66
N GLY A 102 11.42 12.29 -4.19
CA GLY A 102 10.06 11.85 -3.92
C GLY A 102 9.35 11.23 -5.11
N VAL A 103 10.00 11.08 -6.27
CA VAL A 103 9.40 10.40 -7.43
C VAL A 103 9.18 8.91 -7.12
N VAL A 104 7.99 8.42 -7.43
CA VAL A 104 7.63 6.99 -7.34
C VAL A 104 7.89 6.32 -8.68
N LEU A 105 8.72 5.27 -8.69
CA LEU A 105 9.00 4.44 -9.85
C LEU A 105 8.40 3.05 -9.66
N VAL A 106 7.69 2.57 -10.69
CA VAL A 106 7.03 1.25 -10.73
C VAL A 106 7.23 0.61 -12.10
N GLY A 107 7.14 -0.72 -12.19
CA GLY A 107 7.35 -1.48 -13.43
C GLY A 107 6.68 -2.84 -13.46
#